data_AF-A0A959LCH9-F1
#
_entry.id   AF-A0A959LCH9-F1
#
_cell.length_a   1.000
_cell.length_b   1.000
_cell.length_c   1.000
_cell.angle_alpha   90.00
_cell.angle_beta   90.00
_cell.angle_gamma   90.00
#
_symmetry.space_group_name_H-M   'P 1'
#
loop_
_entity.id
_entity.type
_entity.pdbx_description
1 polymer ?
#
loop_
_entity_poly.entity_id
_entity_poly.type
_entity_poly.pdbx_seq_one_letter_code
_entity_poly.pdbx_strand_id
1 'polypeptide(L)' 'MKQNRYEYKFVFYEVDIYSILQKILIHPASFNPLFTPRWINNIYYDTVALSSFKENVDGVNTRKKYRLRWYGEDT' A
#
# COMPACT_ATOMS: atom_id res chain seq x y z
N MET A 1 19.19 15.95 -14.31
CA MET A 1 19.43 15.14 -13.08
C MET A 1 18.23 14.23 -12.88
N LYS A 2 18.43 12.94 -12.59
CA LYS A 2 17.33 11.99 -12.40
C LYS A 2 16.73 12.19 -11.01
N GLN A 3 15.44 12.54 -10.93
CA GLN A 3 14.78 12.76 -9.66
C GLN A 3 14.37 11.41 -9.05
N ASN A 4 14.84 11.12 -7.85
CA ASN A 4 14.52 9.88 -7.15
C ASN A 4 13.11 9.97 -6.55
N ARG A 5 12.32 8.90 -6.71
CA ARG A 5 11.02 8.75 -6.05
C ARG A 5 11.23 8.15 -4.67
N TYR A 6 10.70 8.80 -3.64
CA TYR A 6 10.68 8.28 -2.28
C TYR A 6 9.26 7.83 -1.93
N GLU A 7 9.14 6.72 -1.20
CA GLU A 7 7.87 6.20 -0.68
C GLU A 7 8.07 5.87 0.80
N TYR A 8 7.26 6.49 1.67
CA TYR A 8 7.29 6.26 3.11
C TYR A 8 5.99 5.60 3.56
N LYS A 9 6.08 4.65 4.50
CA LYS A 9 4.93 3.97 5.11
C LYS A 9 5.02 4.13 6.61
N PHE A 10 3.91 4.54 7.22
CA PHE A 10 3.82 4.79 8.65
C PHE A 10 2.78 3.86 9.25
N VAL A 11 3.08 3.31 10.43
CA VAL A 11 2.10 2.61 11.25
C VAL A 11 1.64 3.60 12.32
N PHE A 12 0.33 3.77 12.45
CA PHE A 12 -0.26 4.64 13.46
C PHE A 12 -0.94 3.78 14.51
N TYR A 13 -0.60 3.99 15.78
CA TYR A 13 -1.28 3.40 16.92
C TYR A 13 -2.03 4.53 17.64
N GLU A 14 -3.31 4.33 17.93
CA GLU A 14 -4.12 5.26 18.74
C GLU A 14 -4.27 6.69 18.18
N VAL A 15 -4.02 6.89 16.88
CA VAL A 15 -4.21 8.20 16.24
C VAL A 15 -5.62 8.32 15.67
N ASP A 16 -6.28 9.43 16.00
CA ASP A 16 -7.54 9.82 15.37
C ASP A 16 -7.35 10.06 13.87
N ILE A 17 -8.06 9.27 13.06
CA ILE A 17 -8.02 9.33 11.59
C ILE A 17 -8.40 10.73 11.07
N TYR A 18 -9.31 11.44 11.74
CA TYR A 18 -9.75 12.76 11.30
C TYR A 18 -8.64 13.80 11.41
N SER A 19 -7.82 13.73 12.47
CA SER A 19 -6.64 14.59 12.61
C SER A 19 -5.61 14.39 11.49
N ILE A 20 -5.42 13.14 11.02
CA ILE A 20 -4.51 12.82 9.91
C ILE A 20 -5.10 13.36 8.60
N LEU A 21 -6.38 13.10 8.34
CA LEU A 21 -7.07 13.57 7.15
C LEU A 21 -7.03 15.09 7.05
N GLN A 22 -7.30 15.81 8.14
CA GLN A 22 -7.22 17.27 8.16
C GLN A 22 -5.84 17.77 7.75
N LYS A 23 -4.76 17.18 8.30
CA LYS A 23 -3.38 17.53 7.93
C LYS A 23 -3.08 17.31 6.45
N ILE A 24 -3.60 16.22 5.86
CA ILE A 24 -3.44 15.94 4.42
C ILE A 24 -4.18 16.99 3.59
N LEU A 25 -5.42 17.31 3.96
CA LEU A 25 -6.28 18.24 3.21
C LEU A 25 -5.76 19.69 3.23
N ILE A 26 -5.18 20.15 4.35
CA ILE A 26 -4.63 21.51 4.48
C ILE A 26 -3.18 21.63 4.00
N HIS A 27 -2.56 20.54 3.56
CA HIS A 27 -1.15 20.55 3.18
C HIS A 27 -0.93 21.42 1.93
N PRO A 28 0.11 22.28 1.87
CA PRO A 28 0.35 23.18 0.73
C PRO A 28 0.55 22.49 -0.63
N ALA A 29 0.86 21.19 -0.62
CA ALA A 29 0.96 20.38 -1.83
C ALA A 29 -0.40 20.00 -2.45
N SER A 30 -1.53 20.39 -1.83
CA SER A 30 -2.89 20.20 -2.36
C SER A 30 -3.17 18.76 -2.79
N PHE A 31 -2.95 17.82 -1.87
CA PHE A 31 -3.16 16.40 -2.15
C PHE A 31 -4.63 16.12 -2.51
N ASN A 32 -4.83 15.32 -3.54
CA ASN A 32 -6.15 14.89 -3.99
C ASN A 32 -6.15 13.37 -4.20
N PRO A 33 -7.29 12.69 -3.95
CA PRO A 33 -7.38 11.26 -4.18
C PRO A 33 -7.27 10.97 -5.69
N LEU A 34 -6.37 10.06 -6.05
CA LEU A 34 -6.22 9.60 -7.44
C LEU A 34 -7.43 8.76 -7.91
N PHE A 35 -8.18 8.22 -6.95
CA PHE A 35 -9.28 7.31 -7.18
C PHE A 35 -10.42 7.54 -6.20
N THR A 36 -11.64 7.20 -6.59
CA THR A 36 -12.79 7.20 -5.69
C THR A 36 -12.59 6.20 -4.54
N PRO A 37 -13.20 6.45 -3.36
CA PRO A 37 -13.22 5.48 -2.26
C PRO A 37 -13.71 4.12 -2.75
N ARG A 38 -12.93 3.07 -2.50
CA ARG A 38 -13.22 1.72 -2.99
C ARG A 38 -12.58 0.67 -2.11
N TRP A 39 -13.18 -0.50 -2.10
CA TRP A 39 -12.64 -1.69 -1.46
C TRP A 39 -11.57 -2.27 -2.40
N ILE A 40 -10.41 -2.64 -1.85
CA ILE A 40 -9.32 -3.23 -2.63
C ILE A 40 -9.01 -4.59 -2.02
N ASN A 41 -9.29 -5.64 -2.77
CA ASN A 41 -9.10 -7.00 -2.32
C ASN A 41 -7.84 -7.60 -2.97
N ASN A 42 -7.10 -8.43 -2.24
CA ASN A 42 -5.90 -9.09 -2.74
C ASN A 42 -5.83 -10.51 -2.23
N ILE A 43 -5.63 -11.48 -3.12
CA ILE A 43 -5.18 -12.82 -2.78
C ILE A 43 -3.73 -12.93 -3.23
N TYR A 44 -2.82 -13.19 -2.29
CA TYR A 44 -1.42 -13.43 -2.56
C TYR A 44 -1.18 -14.93 -2.73
N TYR A 45 -0.54 -15.30 -3.83
CA TYR A 45 -0.16 -16.68 -4.09
C TYR A 45 1.25 -16.93 -3.59
N ASP A 46 1.50 -18.15 -3.13
CA ASP A 46 2.82 -18.61 -2.77
C ASP A 46 3.02 -20.07 -3.23
N THR A 47 4.26 -20.54 -3.13
CA THR A 47 4.59 -21.94 -3.31
C THR A 47 4.31 -22.72 -2.03
N VAL A 48 4.22 -24.05 -2.15
CA VAL A 48 4.11 -24.96 -0.98
C VAL A 48 5.27 -24.76 0.00
N ALA A 49 6.45 -24.35 -0.50
CA ALA A 49 7.64 -24.09 0.29
C ALA A 49 7.68 -22.68 0.93
N LEU A 50 6.63 -21.86 0.76
CA LEU A 50 6.52 -20.48 1.25
C LEU A 50 7.66 -19.58 0.76
N SER A 51 8.08 -19.76 -0.49
CA SER A 51 9.22 -19.03 -1.05
C SER A 51 9.02 -17.51 -1.05
N SER A 52 7.83 -17.06 -1.44
CA SER A 52 7.52 -15.62 -1.57
C SER A 52 7.39 -14.96 -0.20
N PHE A 53 6.86 -15.69 0.79
CA PHE A 53 6.87 -15.29 2.18
C PHE A 53 8.31 -15.13 2.72
N LYS A 54 9.18 -16.11 2.51
CA LYS A 54 10.58 -16.04 2.96
C LYS A 54 11.32 -14.86 2.34
N GLU A 55 11.23 -14.69 1.02
CA GLU A 55 11.79 -13.52 0.32
C GLU A 55 11.25 -12.18 0.87
N ASN A 56 10.00 -12.17 1.36
CA ASN A 56 9.42 -10.98 1.98
C ASN A 56 10.07 -10.65 3.32
N VAL A 57 10.11 -11.63 4.22
CA VAL A 57 10.65 -11.51 5.58
C VAL A 57 12.15 -11.22 5.54
N ASP A 58 12.88 -11.88 4.65
CA ASP A 58 14.33 -11.72 4.47
C ASP A 58 14.70 -10.39 3.79
N GLY A 59 13.71 -9.57 3.40
CA GLY A 59 13.97 -8.26 2.80
C GLY A 59 14.58 -8.34 1.40
N VAL A 60 14.35 -9.42 0.65
CA VAL A 60 14.87 -9.56 -0.71
C VAL A 60 14.33 -8.43 -1.58
N ASN A 61 15.24 -7.61 -2.13
CA ASN A 61 14.90 -6.42 -2.91
C ASN A 61 14.27 -6.78 -4.26
N THR A 62 14.85 -7.75 -4.96
CA THR A 62 14.35 -8.23 -6.26
C THR A 62 13.54 -9.50 -6.06
N ARG A 63 12.24 -9.33 -5.78
CA ARG A 63 11.31 -10.44 -5.56
C ARG A 63 10.03 -10.30 -6.38
N LYS A 64 9.38 -11.42 -6.68
CA LYS A 64 8.09 -11.43 -7.38
C LYS A 64 6.94 -11.50 -6.37
N LYS A 65 5.87 -10.76 -6.64
CA LYS A 65 4.64 -10.76 -5.81
C LYS A 65 3.47 -11.17 -6.69
N TYR A 66 3.11 -12.44 -6.62
CA TYR A 66 1.98 -12.99 -7.36
C TYR A 66 0.67 -12.67 -6.62
N ARG A 67 -0.23 -11.92 -7.26
CA ARG A 67 -1.52 -11.54 -6.64
C ARG A 67 -2.66 -11.47 -7.64
N LEU A 68 -3.84 -11.93 -7.21
CA LEU A 68 -5.12 -11.54 -7.81
C LEU A 68 -5.63 -10.31 -7.04
N ARG A 69 -5.93 -9.23 -7.75
CA ARG A 69 -6.47 -7.99 -7.17
C ARG A 69 -7.74 -7.59 -7.90
N TRP A 70 -8.77 -7.25 -7.13
CA TRP A 70 -10.01 -6.67 -7.65
C TRP A 70 -10.47 -5.50 -6.78
N TYR A 71 -11.47 -4.75 -7.27
CA TYR A 71 -11.95 -3.51 -6.67
C TYR A 71 -13.46 -3.56 -6.51
N GLY A 72 -13.97 -3.17 -5.34
CA GLY A 72 -15.41 -3.22 -5.02
C GLY A 72 -15.85 -4.57 -4.43
N GLU A 73 -17.16 -4.78 -4.40
CA GLU A 73 -17.78 -6.08 -4.14
C GLU A 73 -17.90 -6.83 -5.47
N ASP A 74 -17.66 -8.14 -5.46
CA ASP A 74 -17.98 -8.99 -6.60
C ASP A 74 -19.51 -9.01 -6.74
N THR A 75 -20.06 -8.18 -7.62
CA THR A 75 -21.46 -8.30 -8.06
C THR A 75 -21.68 -9.61 -8.79
#